data_AF-A0A848WW84-F1
#
_entry.id   AF-A0A848WW84-F1
#
_cell.length_a   1.000
_cell.length_b   1.000
_cell.length_c   1.000
_cell.angle_alpha   90.00
_cell.angle_beta   90.00
_cell.angle_gamma   90.00
#
_symmetry.space_group_name_H-M   'P 1'
#
loop_
_entity.id
_entity.type
_entity.pdbx_description
1 polymer ?
#
loop_
_entity_poly.entity_id
_entity_poly.type
_entity_poly.pdbx_seq_one_letter_code
_entity_poly.pdbx_strand_id
1 'polypeptide(L)'
;MPPDSRFTLKIPNCGIASNSSKRIESHFEIASAALIAGLTNVITLRPDTLGVKYSELGPSNSVHSIGHLQESAASNGWTGLQARMEIEKLHLKQIANMAEKFDSIPEGNGTMLDNTLIVYTSCSSGDHHCAGHDWPFVLLGGMDKKLKTGRYIEYPKYGDKGHRTAGNLYLSLMHAAGMEMTETFGQQDSNLKDLDLKGPLVELMA
;
A
#
# COMPACT_ATOMS: atom_id res chain seq x y z
N MET A 1 -32.48 -26.56 9.12
CA MET A 1 -31.16 -25.93 9.29
C MET A 1 -30.13 -26.83 8.63
N PRO A 2 -29.47 -26.41 7.53
CA PRO A 2 -28.35 -27.19 7.02
C PRO A 2 -27.15 -27.04 7.98
N PRO A 3 -26.37 -28.11 8.18
CA PRO A 3 -25.28 -28.11 9.14
C PRO A 3 -23.99 -27.52 8.56
N ASP A 4 -23.32 -26.71 9.38
CA ASP A 4 -21.86 -26.62 9.52
C ASP A 4 -21.05 -26.24 8.25
N SER A 5 -21.13 -24.97 7.84
CA SER A 5 -20.14 -24.35 6.94
C SER A 5 -18.88 -23.97 7.74
N ARG A 6 -18.07 -24.96 8.14
CA ARG A 6 -16.75 -24.67 8.70
C ARG A 6 -15.88 -24.06 7.61
N PHE A 7 -15.49 -22.80 7.82
CA PHE A 7 -14.43 -22.13 7.07
C PHE A 7 -13.19 -23.01 7.12
N THR A 8 -12.94 -23.78 6.06
CA THR A 8 -11.72 -24.57 5.93
C THR A 8 -10.68 -23.68 5.27
N LEU A 9 -9.85 -23.04 6.10
CA LEU A 9 -8.65 -22.38 5.61
C LEU A 9 -7.75 -23.46 5.03
N LYS A 10 -7.73 -23.59 3.70
CA LYS A 10 -6.68 -24.36 3.01
C LYS A 10 -5.37 -23.64 3.26
N ILE A 11 -4.62 -24.05 4.28
CA ILE A 11 -3.24 -23.61 4.48
C ILE A 11 -2.46 -24.24 3.31
N PRO A 12 -1.95 -23.45 2.34
CA PRO A 12 -1.13 -24.01 1.28
C PRO A 12 0.11 -24.65 1.90
N ASN A 13 0.59 -25.70 1.25
CA ASN A 13 1.73 -26.50 1.71
C ASN A 13 2.91 -25.58 2.06
N CYS A 14 3.19 -25.42 3.36
CA CYS A 14 4.26 -24.56 3.88
C CYS A 14 5.59 -25.29 3.69
N GLY A 15 6.05 -25.36 2.44
CA GLY A 15 7.47 -25.55 2.17
C GLY A 15 8.21 -24.34 2.73
N ILE A 16 9.31 -24.57 3.44
CA ILE A 16 10.24 -23.52 3.91
C ILE A 16 10.40 -22.51 2.77
N ALA A 17 10.03 -21.25 3.02
CA ALA A 17 10.07 -20.18 2.01
C ALA A 17 11.53 -20.00 1.56
N SER A 18 11.92 -20.69 0.49
CA SER A 18 13.29 -20.70 0.00
C SER A 18 13.64 -19.46 -0.84
N ASN A 19 12.66 -18.59 -1.10
CA ASN A 19 12.83 -17.35 -1.87
C ASN A 19 11.96 -16.20 -1.33
N SER A 20 12.30 -14.96 -1.69
CA SER A 20 11.74 -13.74 -1.10
C SER A 20 10.25 -13.54 -1.39
N SER A 21 9.81 -13.93 -2.57
CA SER A 21 8.41 -13.91 -3.01
C SER A 21 7.49 -14.75 -2.12
N LYS A 22 7.86 -16.00 -1.80
CA LYS A 22 7.06 -16.86 -0.91
C LYS A 22 6.95 -16.30 0.51
N ARG A 23 8.01 -15.65 1.00
CA ARG A 23 7.96 -14.98 2.31
C ARG A 23 6.89 -13.89 2.29
N ILE A 24 6.82 -13.07 1.23
CA ILE A 24 5.82 -12.01 1.10
C ILE A 24 4.41 -12.60 1.06
N GLU A 25 4.19 -13.62 0.22
CA GLU A 25 2.91 -14.34 0.16
C GLU A 25 2.45 -14.82 1.53
N SER A 26 3.33 -15.42 2.33
CA SER A 26 2.99 -15.87 3.68
C SER A 26 2.61 -14.73 4.63
N HIS A 27 3.24 -13.56 4.51
CA HIS A 27 2.87 -12.39 5.33
C HIS A 27 1.49 -11.86 4.95
N PHE A 28 1.16 -11.83 3.66
CA PHE A 28 -0.17 -11.44 3.19
C PHE A 28 -1.24 -12.45 3.63
N GLU A 29 -0.97 -13.76 3.56
CA GLU A 29 -1.91 -14.79 4.04
C GLU A 29 -2.18 -14.67 5.54
N ILE A 30 -1.15 -14.49 6.36
CA ILE A 30 -1.30 -14.28 7.81
C ILE A 30 -2.10 -12.99 8.08
N ALA A 31 -1.80 -11.91 7.36
CA ALA A 31 -2.51 -10.65 7.51
C ALA A 31 -4.00 -10.77 7.14
N SER A 32 -4.30 -11.38 6.01
CA SER A 32 -5.68 -11.65 5.60
C SER A 32 -6.40 -12.51 6.62
N ALA A 33 -5.77 -13.58 7.12
CA ALA A 33 -6.38 -14.45 8.12
C ALA A 33 -6.68 -13.69 9.43
N ALA A 34 -5.79 -12.80 9.88
CA ALA A 34 -5.99 -12.01 11.08
C ALA A 34 -7.16 -11.01 10.96
N LEU A 35 -7.29 -10.37 9.79
CA LEU A 35 -8.43 -9.48 9.50
C LEU A 35 -9.73 -10.27 9.41
N ILE A 36 -9.76 -11.36 8.65
CA ILE A 36 -10.96 -12.21 8.45
C ILE A 36 -11.44 -12.81 9.78
N ALA A 37 -10.51 -13.23 10.64
CA ALA A 37 -10.84 -13.78 11.94
C ALA A 37 -11.21 -12.72 13.00
N GLY A 38 -11.18 -11.43 12.65
CA GLY A 38 -11.49 -10.33 13.57
C GLY A 38 -10.48 -10.18 14.71
N LEU A 39 -9.25 -10.65 14.53
CA LEU A 39 -8.19 -10.54 15.56
C LEU A 39 -7.63 -9.12 15.65
N THR A 40 -7.71 -8.35 14.55
CA THR A 40 -7.34 -6.94 14.47
C THR A 40 -8.15 -6.28 13.34
N ASN A 41 -8.32 -4.96 13.41
CA ASN A 41 -8.93 -4.15 12.34
C ASN A 41 -7.87 -3.42 11.49
N VAL A 42 -6.59 -3.43 11.90
CA VAL A 42 -5.51 -2.68 11.24
C VAL A 42 -4.26 -3.54 11.15
N ILE A 43 -3.63 -3.52 9.98
CA ILE A 43 -2.35 -4.19 9.70
C ILE A 43 -1.45 -3.24 8.91
N THR A 44 -0.16 -3.23 9.24
CA THR A 44 0.89 -2.63 8.41
C THR A 44 1.81 -3.73 7.90
N LEU A 45 1.88 -3.88 6.58
CA LEU A 45 2.79 -4.81 5.93
C LEU A 45 3.94 -4.05 5.28
N ARG A 46 5.14 -4.60 5.44
CA ARG A 46 6.31 -4.20 4.67
C ARG A 46 6.80 -5.44 3.89
N PRO A 47 6.48 -5.56 2.59
CA PRO A 47 6.79 -6.75 1.80
C PRO A 47 8.29 -7.11 1.82
N ASP A 48 9.16 -6.11 1.74
CA ASP A 48 10.60 -6.31 1.75
C ASP A 48 11.37 -5.17 2.44
N THR A 49 12.69 -5.33 2.49
CA THR A 49 13.61 -4.33 2.99
C THR A 49 14.74 -4.12 1.98
N LEU A 50 15.51 -3.06 2.16
CA LEU A 50 16.63 -2.71 1.31
C LEU A 50 17.68 -3.83 1.17
N GLY A 51 17.81 -4.71 2.17
CA GLY A 51 18.74 -5.84 2.13
C GLY A 51 18.24 -7.07 1.37
N VAL A 52 16.96 -7.12 1.02
CA VAL A 52 16.35 -8.29 0.36
C VAL A 52 16.90 -8.48 -1.05
N LYS A 53 17.09 -9.74 -1.46
CA LYS A 53 17.40 -10.13 -2.83
C LYS A 53 16.25 -10.95 -3.39
N TYR A 54 15.89 -10.69 -4.65
CA TYR A 54 14.91 -11.47 -5.40
C TYR A 54 15.64 -12.34 -6.43
N SER A 55 16.51 -13.22 -5.94
CA SER A 55 17.34 -14.09 -6.79
C SER A 55 16.50 -14.99 -7.69
N GLU A 56 15.25 -15.28 -7.32
CA GLU A 56 14.29 -16.01 -8.16
C GLU A 56 13.92 -15.28 -9.46
N LEU A 57 14.13 -13.96 -9.54
CA LEU A 57 13.94 -13.17 -10.76
C LEU A 57 15.24 -13.10 -11.61
N GLY A 58 16.34 -13.68 -11.13
CA GLY A 58 17.66 -13.64 -11.77
C GLY A 58 18.69 -12.63 -11.22
N PRO A 59 18.35 -11.43 -10.69
CA PRO A 59 19.36 -10.51 -10.21
C PRO A 59 19.91 -10.97 -8.84
N SER A 60 21.22 -10.86 -8.68
CA SER A 60 21.94 -11.07 -7.41
C SER A 60 22.08 -9.79 -6.56
N ASN A 61 21.64 -8.65 -7.11
CA ASN A 61 21.59 -7.35 -6.46
C ASN A 61 20.56 -7.35 -5.31
N SER A 62 20.86 -6.64 -4.23
CA SER A 62 19.83 -6.31 -3.23
C SER A 62 18.88 -5.24 -3.76
N VAL A 63 17.69 -5.12 -3.17
CA VAL A 63 16.75 -4.02 -3.42
C VAL A 63 17.43 -2.66 -3.28
N HIS A 64 18.31 -2.50 -2.29
CA HIS A 64 19.14 -1.30 -2.13
C HIS A 64 20.01 -1.03 -3.36
N SER A 65 20.75 -2.06 -3.80
CA SER A 65 21.66 -1.93 -4.94
C SER A 65 20.90 -1.61 -6.21
N ILE A 66 19.72 -2.22 -6.41
CA ILE A 66 18.83 -1.94 -7.55
C ILE A 66 18.42 -0.46 -7.58
N GLY A 67 18.11 0.13 -6.41
CA GLY A 67 17.76 1.54 -6.31
C GLY A 67 18.85 2.53 -6.77
N HIS A 68 20.13 2.14 -6.67
CA HIS A 68 21.26 2.95 -7.16
C HIS A 68 21.49 2.85 -8.67
N LEU A 69 20.94 1.83 -9.33
CA LEU A 69 21.26 1.57 -10.73
C LEU A 69 20.59 2.54 -11.69
N GLN A 70 19.37 3.00 -11.39
CA GLN A 70 18.55 3.78 -12.33
C GLN A 70 18.49 3.08 -13.71
N GLU A 71 19.02 3.70 -14.76
CA GLU A 71 19.11 3.13 -16.11
C GLU A 71 20.29 2.16 -16.32
N SER A 72 21.18 2.03 -15.34
CA SER A 72 22.32 1.10 -15.39
C SER A 72 21.87 -0.36 -15.25
N ALA A 73 22.66 -1.26 -15.83
CA ALA A 73 22.36 -2.69 -15.79
C ALA A 73 22.56 -3.30 -14.39
N ALA A 74 21.57 -4.07 -13.96
CA ALA A 74 21.64 -5.04 -12.88
C ALA A 74 22.39 -6.29 -13.34
N SER A 75 22.70 -7.18 -12.39
CA SER A 75 23.48 -8.41 -12.67
C SER A 75 22.82 -9.39 -13.64
N ASN A 76 21.52 -9.25 -13.91
CA ASN A 76 20.79 -10.05 -14.91
C ASN A 76 20.57 -9.31 -16.24
N GLY A 77 21.14 -8.12 -16.43
CA GLY A 77 21.06 -7.33 -17.66
C GLY A 77 19.86 -6.37 -17.75
N TRP A 78 18.91 -6.42 -16.81
CA TRP A 78 17.84 -5.41 -16.71
C TRP A 78 18.37 -4.08 -16.23
N THR A 79 17.70 -2.97 -16.55
CA THR A 79 17.96 -1.70 -15.84
C THR A 79 17.50 -1.79 -14.38
N GLY A 80 18.00 -0.91 -13.53
CA GLY A 80 17.50 -0.77 -12.14
C GLY A 80 15.99 -0.55 -12.08
N LEU A 81 15.47 0.29 -12.97
CA LEU A 81 14.03 0.53 -13.10
C LEU A 81 13.26 -0.74 -13.47
N GLN A 82 13.70 -1.49 -14.47
CA GLN A 82 13.07 -2.75 -14.87
C GLN A 82 13.08 -3.78 -13.73
N ALA A 83 14.21 -3.94 -13.04
CA ALA A 83 14.31 -4.84 -11.90
C ALA A 83 13.37 -4.43 -10.76
N ARG A 84 13.24 -3.12 -10.49
CA ARG A 84 12.32 -2.59 -9.49
C ARG A 84 10.86 -2.85 -9.86
N MET A 85 10.48 -2.64 -11.12
CA MET A 85 9.12 -2.91 -11.62
C MET A 85 8.73 -4.38 -11.45
N GLU A 86 9.63 -5.32 -11.75
CA GLU A 86 9.34 -6.75 -11.55
C GLU A 86 9.16 -7.13 -10.08
N ILE A 87 9.89 -6.47 -9.17
CA ILE A 87 9.70 -6.64 -7.72
C ILE A 87 8.34 -6.09 -7.28
N GLU A 88 7.97 -4.89 -7.72
CA GLU A 88 6.71 -4.25 -7.35
C GLU A 88 5.50 -5.00 -7.88
N LYS A 89 5.61 -5.63 -9.06
CA LYS A 89 4.59 -6.57 -9.57
C LYS A 89 4.33 -7.73 -8.61
N LEU A 90 5.34 -8.23 -7.90
CA LEU A 90 5.14 -9.27 -6.88
C LEU A 90 4.33 -8.74 -5.70
N HIS A 91 4.54 -7.49 -5.28
CA HIS A 91 3.77 -6.87 -4.19
C HIS A 91 2.32 -6.65 -4.60
N LEU A 92 2.11 -6.05 -5.78
CA LEU A 92 0.79 -5.77 -6.33
C LEU A 92 0.00 -7.05 -6.60
N LYS A 93 0.66 -8.15 -7.00
CA LYS A 93 0.02 -9.46 -7.12
C LYS A 93 -0.58 -9.93 -5.79
N GLN A 94 0.14 -9.77 -4.68
CA GLN A 94 -0.38 -10.18 -3.36
C GLN A 94 -1.49 -9.24 -2.86
N ILE A 95 -1.41 -7.95 -3.18
CA ILE A 95 -2.50 -7.00 -2.92
C ILE A 95 -3.77 -7.39 -3.71
N ALA A 96 -3.63 -7.74 -4.99
CA ALA A 96 -4.75 -8.18 -5.82
C ALA A 96 -5.39 -9.46 -5.25
N ASN A 97 -4.57 -10.47 -4.91
CA ASN A 97 -5.06 -11.71 -4.28
C ASN A 97 -5.80 -11.43 -2.96
N MET A 98 -5.27 -10.53 -2.12
CA MET A 98 -5.91 -10.13 -0.86
C MET A 98 -7.25 -9.42 -1.10
N ALA A 99 -7.30 -8.52 -2.08
CA ALA A 99 -8.52 -7.82 -2.44
C ALA A 99 -9.59 -8.77 -2.99
N GLU A 100 -9.24 -9.68 -3.91
CA GLU A 100 -10.15 -10.72 -4.42
C GLU A 100 -10.69 -11.61 -3.28
N LYS A 101 -9.82 -11.97 -2.31
CA LYS A 101 -10.24 -12.74 -1.14
C LYS A 101 -11.24 -11.97 -0.29
N PHE A 102 -11.01 -10.69 -0.01
CA PHE A 102 -11.93 -9.86 0.76
C PHE A 102 -13.24 -9.58 0.01
N ASP A 103 -13.19 -9.43 -1.31
CA ASP A 103 -14.39 -9.26 -2.14
C ASP A 103 -15.26 -10.53 -2.15
N SER A 104 -14.65 -11.71 -2.03
CA SER A 104 -15.39 -12.98 -1.95
C SER A 104 -16.13 -13.22 -0.62
N ILE A 105 -15.89 -12.39 0.41
CA ILE A 105 -16.43 -12.58 1.76
C ILE A 105 -17.59 -11.61 1.99
N PRO A 106 -18.83 -12.09 2.17
CA PRO A 106 -19.96 -11.22 2.52
C PRO A 106 -19.79 -10.56 3.88
N GLU A 107 -20.00 -9.24 3.95
CA GLU A 107 -19.94 -8.47 5.19
C GLU A 107 -20.95 -7.30 5.14
N GLY A 108 -21.89 -7.29 6.09
CA GLY A 108 -22.97 -6.30 6.12
C GLY A 108 -23.82 -6.33 4.85
N ASN A 109 -23.89 -5.20 4.14
CA ASN A 109 -24.66 -5.04 2.90
C ASN A 109 -23.82 -5.26 1.62
N GLY A 110 -22.57 -5.68 1.76
CA GLY A 110 -21.63 -5.83 0.65
C GLY A 110 -20.59 -6.90 0.96
N THR A 111 -19.34 -6.63 0.59
CA THR A 111 -18.20 -7.52 0.82
C THR A 111 -17.26 -6.95 1.88
N MET A 112 -16.37 -7.78 2.41
CA MET A 112 -15.33 -7.31 3.32
C MET A 112 -14.43 -6.25 2.67
N LEU A 113 -14.24 -6.31 1.34
CA LEU A 113 -13.50 -5.28 0.59
C LEU A 113 -14.25 -3.94 0.54
N ASP A 114 -15.59 -3.95 0.55
CA ASP A 114 -16.38 -2.72 0.63
C ASP A 114 -16.12 -1.95 1.93
N ASN A 115 -15.82 -2.64 3.03
CA ASN A 115 -15.54 -2.05 4.34
C ASN A 115 -14.04 -1.86 4.64
N THR A 116 -13.16 -2.52 3.87
CA THR A 116 -11.71 -2.48 4.07
C THR A 116 -11.05 -1.47 3.13
N LEU A 117 -10.01 -0.78 3.60
CA LEU A 117 -9.14 0.05 2.77
C LEU A 117 -7.71 -0.50 2.78
N ILE A 118 -7.19 -0.80 1.59
CA ILE A 118 -5.79 -1.14 1.35
C ILE A 118 -5.06 0.11 0.84
N VAL A 119 -3.98 0.47 1.51
CA VAL A 119 -3.10 1.59 1.13
C VAL A 119 -1.74 1.04 0.73
N TYR A 120 -1.33 1.26 -0.51
CA TYR A 120 0.00 0.88 -1.00
C TYR A 120 0.81 2.12 -1.37
N THR A 121 2.06 2.14 -0.91
CA THR A 121 3.00 3.24 -1.11
C THR A 121 4.44 2.72 -1.05
N SER A 122 5.34 3.46 -1.69
CA SER A 122 6.79 3.25 -1.53
C SER A 122 7.29 3.77 -0.18
N CYS A 123 8.47 3.31 0.23
CA CYS A 123 9.22 3.83 1.39
C CYS A 123 10.06 5.08 1.06
N SER A 124 10.08 5.50 -0.20
CA SER A 124 10.71 6.72 -0.69
C SER A 124 9.74 7.47 -1.59
N SER A 125 9.77 8.80 -1.54
CA SER A 125 9.14 9.65 -2.54
C SER A 125 9.92 9.55 -3.85
N GLY A 126 9.29 9.83 -5.00
CA GLY A 126 9.93 9.91 -6.33
C GLY A 126 11.25 9.13 -6.56
N ASP A 127 12.29 9.85 -6.98
CA ASP A 127 13.62 9.33 -7.30
C ASP A 127 14.42 8.86 -6.07
N HIS A 128 15.51 8.12 -6.32
CA HIS A 128 16.46 7.75 -5.26
C HIS A 128 17.05 9.00 -4.58
N HIS A 129 16.98 9.09 -3.25
CA HIS A 129 17.34 10.28 -2.46
C HIS A 129 16.54 11.55 -2.82
N CYS A 130 15.27 11.37 -3.16
CA CYS A 130 14.32 12.46 -3.37
C CYS A 130 14.22 13.45 -2.20
N ALA A 131 13.78 14.67 -2.52
CA ALA A 131 13.47 15.70 -1.53
C ALA A 131 12.14 15.48 -0.77
N GLY A 132 11.34 14.47 -1.13
CA GLY A 132 10.05 14.22 -0.46
C GLY A 132 8.85 14.95 -1.08
N HIS A 133 9.02 15.61 -2.24
CA HIS A 133 8.03 16.53 -2.78
C HIS A 133 6.83 15.87 -3.47
N ASP A 134 7.04 14.70 -4.08
CA ASP A 134 6.01 13.96 -4.82
C ASP A 134 5.97 12.51 -4.31
N TRP A 135 4.82 12.06 -3.82
CA TRP A 135 4.66 10.73 -3.22
C TRP A 135 3.43 10.00 -3.75
N PRO A 136 3.58 8.87 -4.47
CA PRO A 136 2.45 8.14 -5.02
C PRO A 136 1.80 7.23 -3.97
N PHE A 137 0.47 7.19 -3.97
CA PHE A 137 -0.34 6.29 -3.17
C PHE A 137 -1.36 5.57 -4.06
N VAL A 138 -1.54 4.28 -3.84
CA VAL A 138 -2.64 3.50 -4.39
C VAL A 138 -3.60 3.18 -3.26
N LEU A 139 -4.86 3.57 -3.44
CA LEU A 139 -5.96 3.28 -2.52
C LEU A 139 -6.91 2.28 -3.19
N LEU A 140 -7.19 1.17 -2.53
CA LEU A 140 -8.06 0.10 -3.01
C LEU A 140 -9.04 -0.32 -1.92
N GLY A 141 -10.32 -0.46 -2.27
CA GLY A 141 -11.39 -0.80 -1.34
C GLY A 141 -12.41 0.33 -1.18
N GLY A 142 -13.46 0.07 -0.39
CA GLY A 142 -14.64 0.95 -0.33
C GLY A 142 -14.69 1.87 0.88
N MET A 143 -14.17 1.43 2.03
CA MET A 143 -14.35 2.11 3.33
C MET A 143 -15.81 2.56 3.57
N ASP A 144 -16.77 1.70 3.23
CA ASP A 144 -18.21 1.96 3.22
C ASP A 144 -18.60 3.21 2.40
N LYS A 145 -18.03 3.31 1.18
CA LYS A 145 -18.25 4.40 0.22
C LYS A 145 -17.90 5.79 0.74
N LYS A 146 -17.08 5.91 1.79
CA LYS A 146 -16.66 7.21 2.34
C LYS A 146 -15.61 7.92 1.49
N LEU A 147 -15.00 7.20 0.55
CA LEU A 147 -14.02 7.74 -0.41
C LEU A 147 -14.55 7.61 -1.84
N LYS A 148 -14.33 8.63 -2.67
CA LYS A 148 -14.60 8.59 -4.11
C LYS A 148 -13.51 7.82 -4.85
N THR A 149 -13.85 6.64 -5.37
CA THR A 149 -12.94 5.69 -6.05
C THR A 149 -12.98 5.82 -7.59
N GLY A 150 -12.18 5.00 -8.30
CA GLY A 150 -12.24 4.89 -9.76
C GLY A 150 -11.57 6.02 -10.55
N ARG A 151 -10.53 6.65 -9.99
CA ARG A 151 -9.89 7.84 -10.58
C ARG A 151 -8.43 8.01 -10.16
N TYR A 152 -7.75 8.89 -10.87
CA TYR A 152 -6.41 9.40 -10.56
C TYR A 152 -6.52 10.85 -10.09
N ILE A 153 -5.77 11.21 -9.03
CA ILE A 153 -5.72 12.57 -8.48
C ILE A 153 -4.25 12.98 -8.42
N GLU A 154 -3.92 14.08 -9.07
CA GLU A 154 -2.62 14.74 -8.97
C GLU A 154 -2.81 16.11 -8.35
N TYR A 155 -2.03 16.42 -7.31
CA TYR A 155 -2.05 17.72 -6.66
C TYR A 155 -0.95 18.64 -7.23
N PRO A 156 -1.09 19.97 -7.10
CA PRO A 156 -0.05 20.91 -7.48
C PRO A 156 1.31 20.60 -6.86
N LYS A 157 2.37 20.97 -7.59
CA LYS A 157 3.75 20.73 -7.17
C LYS A 157 4.09 21.47 -5.87
N TYR A 158 5.19 21.04 -5.26
CA TYR A 158 5.67 21.61 -4.01
C TYR A 158 5.77 23.14 -4.06
N GLY A 159 5.13 23.82 -3.10
CA GLY A 159 5.10 25.28 -2.99
C GLY A 159 4.02 25.98 -3.82
N ASP A 160 3.38 25.28 -4.77
CA ASP A 160 2.33 25.88 -5.59
C ASP A 160 1.01 26.02 -4.82
N LYS A 161 0.20 27.01 -5.22
CA LYS A 161 -1.14 27.21 -4.65
C LYS A 161 -1.99 25.95 -4.87
N GLY A 162 -2.50 25.41 -3.77
CA GLY A 162 -3.33 24.19 -3.78
C GLY A 162 -2.53 22.90 -3.58
N HIS A 163 -1.20 22.98 -3.37
CA HIS A 163 -0.38 21.85 -2.96
C HIS A 163 -0.97 21.15 -1.73
N ARG A 164 -0.84 19.83 -1.68
CA ARG A 164 -1.30 18.98 -0.59
C ARG A 164 -0.21 18.01 -0.17
N THR A 165 -0.24 17.63 1.10
CA THR A 165 0.78 16.76 1.71
C THR A 165 0.20 15.38 2.04
N ALA A 166 1.09 14.42 2.34
CA ALA A 166 0.69 13.13 2.92
C ALA A 166 -0.09 13.31 4.23
N GLY A 167 0.15 14.39 4.98
CA GLY A 167 -0.63 14.74 6.16
C GLY A 167 -2.12 14.94 5.84
N ASN A 168 -2.44 15.61 4.72
CA ASN A 168 -3.82 15.78 4.28
C ASN A 168 -4.47 14.44 3.89
N LEU A 169 -3.71 13.53 3.27
CA LEU A 169 -4.19 12.17 2.99
C LEU A 169 -4.53 11.44 4.29
N TYR A 170 -3.64 11.44 5.29
CA TYR A 170 -3.91 10.81 6.59
C TYR A 170 -5.12 11.41 7.31
N LEU A 171 -5.28 12.73 7.27
CA LEU A 171 -6.48 13.41 7.77
C LEU A 171 -7.75 12.93 7.05
N SER A 172 -7.68 12.69 5.73
CA SER A 172 -8.79 12.13 4.96
C SER A 172 -9.16 10.73 5.42
N LEU A 173 -8.16 9.88 5.67
CA LEU A 173 -8.37 8.52 6.17
C LEU A 173 -8.92 8.51 7.59
N MET A 174 -8.44 9.40 8.48
CA MET A 174 -8.99 9.59 9.82
C MET A 174 -10.45 10.04 9.77
N HIS A 175 -10.76 11.00 8.91
CA HIS A 175 -12.12 11.50 8.72
C HIS A 175 -13.05 10.38 8.24
N ALA A 176 -12.63 9.62 7.23
CA ALA A 176 -13.38 8.46 6.75
C ALA A 176 -13.51 7.36 7.82
N ALA A 177 -12.52 7.19 8.70
CA ALA A 177 -12.61 6.26 9.83
C ALA A 177 -13.58 6.74 10.93
N GLY A 178 -14.13 7.96 10.83
CA GLY A 178 -15.00 8.53 11.86
C GLY A 178 -14.26 8.96 13.12
N MET A 179 -12.95 9.19 13.02
CA MET A 179 -12.12 9.66 14.14
C MET A 179 -12.32 11.15 14.36
N GLU A 180 -12.06 11.61 15.59
CA GLU A 180 -11.99 13.05 15.87
C GLU A 180 -10.87 13.69 15.05
N MET A 181 -11.23 14.74 14.33
CA MET A 181 -10.35 15.39 13.37
C MET A 181 -9.49 16.47 14.03
N THR A 182 -8.19 16.37 13.83
CA THR A 182 -7.25 17.48 14.08
C THR A 182 -7.18 18.40 12.86
N GLU A 183 -6.71 19.63 13.06
CA GLU A 183 -6.52 20.55 11.92
C GLU A 183 -5.38 20.10 10.99
N THR A 184 -4.33 19.51 11.57
CA THR A 184 -3.11 19.06 10.88
C THR A 184 -2.67 17.69 11.36
N PHE A 185 -1.86 16.99 10.57
CA PHE A 185 -1.23 15.72 10.95
C PHE A 185 0.27 15.74 10.66
N GLY A 186 1.07 15.22 11.58
CA GLY A 186 2.53 15.19 11.47
C GLY A 186 3.21 16.55 11.68
N GLN A 187 4.49 16.64 11.32
CA GLN A 187 5.26 17.88 11.37
C GLN A 187 5.02 18.70 10.09
N GLN A 188 4.63 19.97 10.26
CA GLN A 188 4.44 20.90 9.15
C GLN A 188 5.80 21.32 8.58
N ASP A 189 5.88 21.45 7.25
CA ASP A 189 7.03 22.03 6.58
C ASP A 189 6.99 23.56 6.70
N SER A 190 8.01 24.15 7.31
CA SER A 190 8.13 25.60 7.50
C SER A 190 8.18 26.38 6.19
N ASN A 191 8.58 25.75 5.09
CA ASN A 191 8.63 26.37 3.76
C ASN A 191 7.24 26.47 3.12
N LEU A 192 6.24 25.74 3.63
CA LEU A 192 4.87 25.74 3.12
C LEU A 192 3.90 26.54 4.00
N LYS A 193 4.42 27.33 4.95
CA LYS A 193 3.63 28.09 5.94
C LYS A 193 2.58 29.05 5.36
N ASP A 194 2.76 29.46 4.11
CA ASP A 194 1.87 30.39 3.42
C ASP A 194 0.73 29.68 2.66
N LEU A 195 0.69 28.33 2.71
CA LEU A 195 -0.36 27.51 2.11
C LEU A 195 -1.34 26.97 3.16
N ASP A 196 -2.59 26.80 2.75
CA ASP A 196 -3.59 26.11 3.58
C ASP A 196 -3.45 24.59 3.44
N LEU A 197 -2.74 24.00 4.40
CA LEU A 197 -2.51 22.56 4.51
C LEU A 197 -3.40 21.90 5.57
N LYS A 198 -4.49 22.54 5.99
CA LYS A 198 -5.39 21.99 7.01
C LYS A 198 -6.45 21.06 6.41
N GLY A 199 -6.88 20.11 7.23
CA GLY A 199 -8.04 19.27 6.94
C GLY A 199 -7.82 18.20 5.85
N PRO A 200 -8.90 17.48 5.51
CA PRO A 200 -8.86 16.38 4.56
C PRO A 200 -8.79 16.88 3.11
N LEU A 201 -8.41 15.97 2.23
CA LEU A 201 -8.49 16.10 0.78
C LEU A 201 -9.97 16.04 0.37
N VAL A 202 -10.60 17.19 0.20
CA VAL A 202 -12.03 17.29 -0.13
C VAL A 202 -12.38 16.56 -1.44
N GLU A 203 -11.44 16.52 -2.38
CA GLU A 203 -11.62 15.77 -3.62
C GLU A 203 -11.78 14.29 -3.31
N LEU A 204 -11.07 13.74 -2.31
CA LEU A 204 -11.04 12.33 -1.91
C LEU A 204 -12.34 11.87 -1.23
N MET A 205 -13.00 12.75 -0.48
CA MET A 205 -14.18 12.42 0.33
C MET A 205 -15.44 12.24 -0.52
N ALA A 206 -16.29 11.27 -0.16
CA ALA A 206 -17.61 11.05 -0.76
C ALA A 206 -18.69 11.95 -0.19
#